data_AF-A0A369QKZ5-F1
#
_entry.id   AF-A0A369QKZ5-F1
#
_cell.length_a   1.000
_cell.length_b   1.000
_cell.length_c   1.000
_cell.angle_alpha   90.00
_cell.angle_beta   90.00
_cell.angle_gamma   90.00
#
_symmetry.space_group_name_H-M   'P 1'
#
loop_
_entity.id
_entity.type
_entity.pdbx_description
1 polymer ?
#
loop_
_entity_poly.entity_id
_entity_poly.type
_entity_poly.pdbx_seq_one_letter_code
_entity_poly.pdbx_strand_id
1 'polypeptide(L)'
;MGKTRFFKWLLIACFIPMYTASGQTITQLEKKNGFRDARFGASVKSFRNLVLTEQEGNTKYYRRKTDVMTMKGVEFADITYAFYKDRLSHVFITLNGVENSREFVTLLESLYGEGERLYPWVESFDNVLEWNGENITLTYGEIANTKEGIVHYYSNTTKFN
;
A
#
# COMPACT_ATOMS: atom_id res chain seq x y z
N MET A 1 59.10 35.94 20.73
CA MET A 1 59.09 35.94 19.24
C MET A 1 59.20 34.49 18.78
N GLY A 2 58.29 33.98 17.95
CA GLY A 2 58.41 32.66 17.29
C GLY A 2 57.57 31.52 17.87
N LYS A 3 56.43 31.24 17.21
CA LYS A 3 55.50 30.12 17.43
C LYS A 3 55.92 28.91 16.60
N THR A 4 55.63 27.67 17.06
CA THR A 4 55.09 26.50 16.31
C THR A 4 55.14 25.25 17.21
N ARG A 5 54.05 24.75 17.82
CA ARG A 5 52.98 23.87 17.31
C ARG A 5 53.47 22.70 16.46
N PHE A 6 53.49 21.49 17.05
CA PHE A 6 53.31 20.24 16.30
C PHE A 6 52.12 19.46 16.85
N PHE A 7 51.34 18.99 15.90
CA PHE A 7 49.93 18.66 15.93
C PHE A 7 49.79 17.19 16.36
N LYS A 8 49.16 16.91 17.50
CA LYS A 8 48.73 15.55 17.85
C LYS A 8 47.65 15.14 16.86
N TRP A 9 47.96 14.20 15.97
CA TRP A 9 46.96 13.50 15.17
C TRP A 9 46.05 12.69 16.10
N LEU A 10 44.88 13.23 16.40
CA LEU A 10 43.76 12.46 16.93
C LEU A 10 42.89 12.07 15.72
N LEU A 11 43.05 10.84 15.23
CA LEU A 11 42.09 10.24 14.29
C LEU A 11 40.79 10.00 15.06
N ILE A 12 39.88 10.97 15.03
CA ILE A 12 38.49 10.74 15.40
C ILE A 12 37.87 10.01 14.20
N ALA A 13 37.83 8.69 14.27
CA ALA A 13 36.95 7.90 13.44
C ALA A 13 35.52 8.26 13.83
N CYS A 14 34.90 9.19 13.09
CA CYS A 14 33.45 9.33 13.09
C CYS A 14 32.87 8.05 12.50
N PHE A 15 32.63 7.05 13.34
CA PHE A 15 31.60 6.05 13.09
C PHE A 15 30.29 6.83 13.00
N ILE A 16 29.93 7.27 11.79
CA ILE A 16 28.57 7.67 11.50
C ILE A 16 27.78 6.37 11.61
N PRO A 17 26.92 6.16 12.62
CA PRO A 17 25.97 5.08 12.54
C PRO A 17 25.16 5.34 11.28
N MET A 18 25.40 4.52 10.27
CA MET A 18 24.57 4.45 9.09
C MET A 18 23.22 3.98 9.61
N TYR A 19 22.33 4.93 9.90
CA TYR A 19 20.96 4.63 10.27
C TYR A 19 20.34 3.94 9.06
N THR A 20 20.32 2.61 9.05
CA THR A 20 19.47 1.83 8.16
C THR A 20 18.03 1.99 8.65
N ALA A 21 17.48 3.19 8.47
CA ALA A 21 16.08 3.47 8.75
C ALA A 21 15.22 2.92 7.61
N SER A 22 14.73 1.69 7.76
CA SER A 22 13.32 1.29 7.52
C SER A 22 13.17 -0.23 7.36
N GLY A 23 13.51 -0.98 8.41
CA GLY A 23 13.15 -2.40 8.50
C GLY A 23 11.69 -2.64 8.89
N GLN A 24 10.72 -1.84 8.42
CA GLN A 24 9.32 -2.32 8.34
C GLN A 24 9.19 -3.05 7.01
N THR A 25 9.72 -4.26 7.01
CA THR A 25 9.65 -5.19 5.89
C THR A 25 8.18 -5.57 5.64
N ILE A 26 7.89 -5.96 4.40
CA ILE A 26 6.66 -6.60 3.90
C ILE A 26 5.89 -7.47 4.92
N THR A 27 6.59 -8.02 5.92
CA THR A 27 6.07 -8.63 7.16
C THR A 27 4.85 -7.94 7.79
N GLN A 28 4.76 -6.60 7.83
CA GLN A 28 3.58 -5.94 8.40
C GLN A 28 2.35 -6.05 7.49
N LEU A 29 2.55 -5.94 6.17
CA LEU A 29 1.51 -6.18 5.16
C LEU A 29 1.04 -7.64 5.25
N GLU A 30 1.98 -8.58 5.32
CA GLU A 30 1.74 -10.02 5.50
C GLU A 30 0.94 -10.33 6.75
N LYS A 31 1.36 -9.81 7.91
CA LYS A 31 0.67 -10.04 9.18
C LYS A 31 -0.79 -9.56 9.12
N LYS A 32 -1.01 -8.43 8.45
CA LYS A 32 -2.35 -7.86 8.26
C LYS A 32 -3.20 -8.71 7.33
N ASN A 33 -2.62 -9.20 6.23
CA ASN A 33 -3.27 -10.03 5.21
C ASN A 33 -4.66 -9.49 4.81
N GLY A 34 -4.69 -8.19 4.48
CA GLY A 34 -5.90 -7.50 4.09
C GLY A 34 -5.83 -5.99 4.38
N PHE A 35 -7.00 -5.36 4.43
CA PHE A 35 -7.14 -3.93 4.62
C PHE A 35 -7.99 -3.62 5.86
N ARG A 36 -7.42 -2.84 6.78
CA ARG A 36 -7.98 -2.59 8.13
C ARG A 36 -8.41 -3.89 8.82
N ASP A 37 -9.69 -4.04 9.12
CA ASP A 37 -10.32 -5.21 9.74
C ASP A 37 -10.73 -6.29 8.71
N ALA A 38 -10.72 -5.95 7.41
CA ALA A 38 -11.08 -6.86 6.34
C ALA A 38 -9.89 -7.76 5.97
N ARG A 39 -9.93 -9.02 6.41
CA ARG A 39 -8.91 -10.03 6.11
C ARG A 39 -9.27 -10.82 4.86
N PHE A 40 -8.29 -11.11 4.01
CA PHE A 40 -8.50 -11.97 2.85
C PHE A 40 -8.97 -13.37 3.25
N GLY A 41 -9.86 -13.95 2.44
CA GLY A 41 -10.53 -15.23 2.72
C GLY A 41 -11.69 -15.14 3.73
N ALA A 42 -11.93 -13.99 4.36
CA ALA A 42 -13.10 -13.80 5.22
C ALA A 42 -14.40 -13.97 4.40
N SER A 43 -15.41 -14.61 5.00
CA SER A 43 -16.72 -14.77 4.34
C SER A 43 -17.45 -13.44 4.27
N VAL A 44 -18.16 -13.16 3.19
CA VAL A 44 -19.05 -11.98 3.09
C VAL A 44 -20.01 -11.86 4.29
N LYS A 45 -20.41 -12.99 4.88
CA LYS A 45 -21.29 -13.04 6.06
C LYS A 45 -20.68 -12.48 7.35
N SER A 46 -19.35 -12.36 7.44
CA SER A 46 -18.70 -11.74 8.61
C SER A 46 -18.72 -10.21 8.56
N PHE A 47 -19.14 -9.62 7.44
CA PHE A 47 -19.20 -8.18 7.25
C PHE A 47 -20.61 -7.68 7.49
N ARG A 48 -20.72 -6.47 8.04
CA ARG A 48 -21.98 -5.76 8.23
C ARG A 48 -22.01 -4.53 7.34
N ASN A 49 -23.22 -4.07 7.01
CA ASN A 49 -23.44 -2.83 6.26
C ASN A 49 -22.80 -2.80 4.86
N LEU A 50 -22.62 -3.97 4.24
CA LEU A 50 -22.23 -4.07 2.85
C LEU A 50 -23.42 -3.74 1.94
N VAL A 51 -23.14 -2.99 0.87
CA VAL A 51 -24.06 -2.67 -0.21
C VAL A 51 -23.46 -3.24 -1.49
N LEU A 52 -24.18 -4.14 -2.14
CA LEU A 52 -23.77 -4.68 -3.44
C LEU A 52 -23.80 -3.55 -4.46
N THR A 53 -22.70 -3.34 -5.16
CA THR A 53 -22.57 -2.32 -6.20
C THR A 53 -22.52 -2.95 -7.59
N GLU A 54 -21.92 -4.14 -7.71
CA GLU A 54 -21.71 -4.81 -8.99
C GLU A 54 -21.52 -6.32 -8.79
N GLN A 55 -21.80 -7.10 -9.83
CA GLN A 55 -21.52 -8.53 -9.87
C GLN A 55 -21.02 -8.93 -11.26
N GLU A 56 -19.90 -9.65 -11.28
CA GLU A 56 -19.27 -10.20 -12.48
C GLU A 56 -18.99 -11.67 -12.28
N GLY A 57 -19.74 -12.54 -12.98
CA GLY A 57 -19.65 -13.98 -12.79
C GLY A 57 -19.85 -14.38 -11.32
N ASN A 58 -18.80 -14.97 -10.72
CA ASN A 58 -18.77 -15.41 -9.32
C ASN A 58 -18.18 -14.37 -8.35
N THR A 59 -17.84 -13.17 -8.84
CA THR A 59 -17.32 -12.06 -8.04
C THR A 59 -18.42 -11.05 -7.78
N LYS A 60 -18.55 -10.63 -6.53
CA LYS A 60 -19.48 -9.56 -6.12
C LYS A 60 -18.69 -8.43 -5.48
N TYR A 61 -19.00 -7.21 -5.88
CA TYR A 61 -18.33 -6.00 -5.40
C TYR A 61 -19.25 -5.26 -4.45
N TYR A 62 -18.70 -4.81 -3.32
CA TYR A 62 -19.46 -4.13 -2.28
C TYR A 62 -18.75 -2.88 -1.79
N ARG A 63 -19.54 -1.89 -1.40
CA ARG A 63 -19.12 -0.77 -0.55
C ARG A 63 -19.63 -1.00 0.87
N ARG A 64 -18.85 -0.65 1.88
CA ARG A 64 -19.29 -0.71 3.29
C ARG A 64 -19.66 0.68 3.77
N LYS A 65 -20.92 0.86 4.18
CA LYS A 65 -21.44 2.19 4.60
C LYS A 65 -20.73 2.80 5.80
N THR A 66 -20.04 1.97 6.60
CA THR A 66 -19.38 2.39 7.84
C THR A 66 -17.87 2.54 7.69
N ASP A 67 -17.35 2.53 6.47
CA ASP A 67 -15.93 2.79 6.27
C ASP A 67 -15.58 4.23 6.62
N VAL A 68 -14.44 4.37 7.29
CA VAL A 68 -13.79 5.66 7.47
C VAL A 68 -13.08 5.98 6.16
N MET A 69 -13.47 7.06 5.49
CA MET A 69 -12.91 7.43 4.18
C MET A 69 -11.58 8.19 4.29
N THR A 70 -10.87 8.05 5.42
CA THR A 70 -9.57 8.69 5.63
C THR A 70 -8.58 7.77 6.32
N MET A 71 -7.29 8.01 6.11
CA MET A 71 -6.21 7.31 6.81
C MET A 71 -5.02 8.25 7.04
N LYS A 72 -4.78 8.61 8.30
CA LYS A 72 -3.68 9.50 8.71
C LYS A 72 -3.59 10.81 7.89
N GLY A 73 -4.73 11.41 7.54
CA GLY A 73 -4.79 12.66 6.78
C GLY A 73 -5.09 12.48 5.29
N VAL A 74 -4.80 11.30 4.71
CA VAL A 74 -5.15 10.98 3.33
C VAL A 74 -6.64 10.70 3.21
N GLU A 75 -7.29 11.24 2.18
CA GLU A 75 -8.71 11.04 1.88
C GLU A 75 -8.92 10.01 0.77
N PHE A 76 -9.84 9.08 0.98
CA PHE A 76 -10.25 8.08 0.00
C PHE A 76 -11.52 8.53 -0.70
N ALA A 77 -11.54 8.42 -2.02
CA ALA A 77 -12.72 8.66 -2.84
C ALA A 77 -13.69 7.47 -2.79
N ASP A 78 -13.15 6.25 -2.82
CA ASP A 78 -13.93 5.01 -2.75
C ASP A 78 -13.14 3.88 -2.09
N ILE A 79 -13.87 2.94 -1.47
CA ILE A 79 -13.34 1.65 -0.99
C ILE A 79 -14.30 0.56 -1.45
N THR A 80 -13.81 -0.32 -2.32
CA THR A 80 -14.59 -1.43 -2.87
C THR A 80 -13.99 -2.77 -2.46
N TYR A 81 -14.82 -3.67 -1.95
CA TYR A 81 -14.46 -5.02 -1.54
C TYR A 81 -15.00 -6.03 -2.56
N ALA A 82 -14.12 -6.82 -3.17
CA ALA A 82 -14.52 -7.88 -4.09
C ALA A 82 -14.50 -9.24 -3.38
N PHE A 83 -15.62 -9.94 -3.45
CA PHE A 83 -15.79 -11.29 -2.91
C PHE A 83 -15.95 -12.28 -4.05
N TYR A 84 -14.94 -13.14 -4.24
CA TYR A 84 -15.02 -14.28 -5.15
C TYR A 84 -15.55 -15.50 -4.41
N LYS A 85 -16.61 -16.14 -4.91
CA LYS A 85 -17.27 -17.29 -4.25
C LYS A 85 -17.56 -17.02 -2.76
N ASP A 86 -18.09 -15.81 -2.48
CA ASP A 86 -18.43 -15.29 -1.15
C ASP A 86 -17.23 -15.14 -0.16
N ARG A 87 -15.99 -15.09 -0.66
CA ARG A 87 -14.75 -14.90 0.11
C ARG A 87 -14.02 -13.64 -0.34
N LEU A 88 -13.62 -12.79 0.59
CA LEU A 88 -12.89 -11.55 0.26
C LEU A 88 -11.59 -11.89 -0.45
N SER A 89 -11.40 -11.37 -1.67
CA SER A 89 -10.23 -11.64 -2.50
C SER A 89 -9.49 -10.38 -2.95
N HIS A 90 -10.20 -9.25 -3.09
CA HIS A 90 -9.60 -7.95 -3.43
C HIS A 90 -10.20 -6.81 -2.62
N VAL A 91 -9.39 -5.78 -2.39
CA VAL A 91 -9.83 -4.47 -1.92
C VAL A 91 -9.24 -3.41 -2.84
N PHE A 92 -10.10 -2.56 -3.39
CA PHE A 92 -9.73 -1.44 -4.24
C PHE A 92 -9.96 -0.13 -3.48
N ILE A 93 -9.03 0.80 -3.58
CA ILE A 93 -9.16 2.15 -3.03
C ILE A 93 -8.83 3.14 -4.13
N THR A 94 -9.67 4.16 -4.27
CA THR A 94 -9.43 5.26 -5.20
C THR A 94 -9.09 6.52 -4.42
N LEU A 95 -8.09 7.27 -4.89
CA LEU A 95 -7.62 8.52 -4.33
C LEU A 95 -7.83 9.64 -5.37
N ASN A 96 -8.40 10.76 -4.95
CA ASN A 96 -8.56 11.91 -5.81
C ASN A 96 -7.30 12.79 -5.78
N GLY A 97 -6.85 13.22 -6.95
CA GLY A 97 -5.77 14.21 -7.10
C GLY A 97 -4.37 13.67 -6.83
N VAL A 98 -3.40 14.19 -7.59
CA VAL A 98 -2.01 13.72 -7.54
C VAL A 98 -1.33 13.90 -6.18
N GLU A 99 -1.63 14.99 -5.46
CA GLU A 99 -1.00 15.29 -4.17
C GLU A 99 -1.40 14.28 -3.10
N ASN A 100 -2.71 14.09 -2.90
CA ASN A 100 -3.25 13.11 -1.97
C ASN A 100 -2.87 11.67 -2.36
N SER A 101 -2.82 11.38 -3.67
CA SER A 101 -2.36 10.08 -4.17
C SER A 101 -0.92 9.79 -3.76
N ARG A 102 -0.01 10.76 -3.92
CA ARG A 102 1.41 10.60 -3.58
C ARG A 102 1.67 10.64 -2.08
N GLU A 103 0.88 11.41 -1.33
CA GLU A 103 0.91 11.35 0.13
C GLU A 103 0.55 9.94 0.63
N PHE A 104 -0.41 9.28 -0.02
CA PHE A 104 -0.71 7.89 0.30
C PHE A 104 0.44 6.94 0.00
N VAL A 105 1.18 7.12 -1.10
CA VAL A 105 2.41 6.35 -1.37
C VAL A 105 3.42 6.53 -0.25
N THR A 106 3.72 7.76 0.16
CA THR A 106 4.63 8.03 1.28
C THR A 106 4.15 7.36 2.57
N LEU A 107 2.83 7.36 2.81
CA LEU A 107 2.24 6.64 3.94
C LEU A 107 2.45 5.12 3.81
N LEU A 108 2.19 4.52 2.66
CA LEU A 108 2.42 3.09 2.42
C LEU A 108 3.89 2.72 2.65
N GLU A 109 4.82 3.53 2.14
CA GLU A 109 6.25 3.33 2.32
C GLU A 109 6.66 3.41 3.81
N SER A 110 6.05 4.32 4.56
CA SER A 110 6.28 4.43 6.00
C SER A 110 5.78 3.20 6.80
N LEU A 111 4.83 2.44 6.25
CA LEU A 111 4.22 1.28 6.90
C LEU A 111 4.85 -0.06 6.46
N TYR A 112 5.28 -0.14 5.21
CA TYR A 112 5.63 -1.40 4.55
C TYR A 112 6.99 -1.39 3.86
N GLY A 113 7.74 -0.29 3.94
CA GLY A 113 9.01 -0.09 3.23
C GLY A 113 8.80 0.39 1.80
N GLU A 114 9.89 0.67 1.08
CA GLU A 114 9.82 1.12 -0.32
C GLU A 114 9.13 0.08 -1.22
N GLY A 115 8.26 0.54 -2.11
CA GLY A 115 7.61 -0.32 -3.12
C GLY A 115 8.50 -0.56 -4.33
N GLU A 116 8.41 -1.73 -4.93
CA GLU A 116 9.10 -2.02 -6.19
C GLU A 116 8.45 -1.24 -7.33
N ARG A 117 9.26 -0.48 -8.08
CA ARG A 117 8.78 0.24 -9.26
C ARG A 117 8.60 -0.72 -10.42
N LEU A 118 7.37 -0.80 -10.91
CA LEU A 118 7.06 -1.55 -12.12
C LEU A 118 7.02 -0.61 -13.32
N TYR A 119 7.54 -1.09 -14.46
CA TYR A 119 7.27 -0.43 -15.72
C TYR A 119 5.80 -0.67 -16.08
N PRO A 120 5.01 0.37 -16.37
CA PRO A 120 3.62 0.18 -16.71
C PRO A 120 3.52 -0.63 -17.99
N TRP A 121 2.89 -1.80 -17.91
CA TRP A 121 2.60 -2.65 -19.06
C TRP A 121 1.45 -2.11 -19.92
N VAL A 122 0.82 -1.02 -19.48
CA VAL A 122 -0.34 -0.37 -20.08
C VAL A 122 -0.19 1.15 -19.97
N GLU A 123 -0.37 1.86 -21.09
CA GLU A 123 -0.26 3.33 -21.18
C GLU A 123 -1.26 4.08 -20.29
N SER A 124 -2.25 3.37 -19.73
CA SER A 124 -3.27 3.94 -18.85
C SER A 124 -2.77 4.28 -17.45
N PHE A 125 -1.58 3.81 -17.05
CA PHE A 125 -1.04 4.02 -15.72
C PHE A 125 0.38 4.58 -15.72
N ASP A 126 0.62 5.50 -14.79
CA ASP A 126 1.92 6.01 -14.40
C ASP A 126 2.28 5.58 -12.98
N ASN A 127 3.56 5.71 -12.61
CA ASN A 127 4.05 5.54 -11.24
C ASN A 127 3.56 4.26 -10.56
N VAL A 128 3.66 3.13 -11.27
CA VAL A 128 3.20 1.85 -10.74
C VAL A 128 4.21 1.32 -9.73
N LEU A 129 3.71 1.02 -8.53
CA LEU A 129 4.49 0.46 -7.42
C LEU A 129 3.84 -0.83 -6.93
N GLU A 130 4.66 -1.78 -6.49
CA GLU A 130 4.22 -3.05 -5.93
C GLU A 130 4.91 -3.35 -4.59
N TRP A 131 4.13 -3.84 -3.62
CA TRP A 131 4.62 -4.50 -2.42
C TRP A 131 4.15 -5.95 -2.48
N ASN A 132 5.10 -6.85 -2.76
CA ASN A 132 4.81 -8.25 -3.01
C ASN A 132 5.18 -9.12 -1.81
N GLY A 133 4.17 -9.69 -1.16
CA GLY A 133 4.32 -10.65 -0.07
C GLY A 133 3.94 -12.07 -0.50
N GLU A 134 4.23 -13.07 0.35
CA GLU A 134 3.82 -14.46 0.12
C GLU A 134 2.30 -14.62 -0.01
N ASN A 135 1.51 -13.96 0.84
CA ASN A 135 0.05 -14.18 0.91
C ASN A 135 -0.75 -13.03 0.31
N ILE A 136 -0.14 -11.85 0.19
CA ILE A 136 -0.80 -10.61 -0.17
C ILE A 136 0.12 -9.78 -1.07
N THR A 137 -0.47 -9.22 -2.12
CA THR A 137 0.16 -8.16 -2.90
C THR A 137 -0.64 -6.87 -2.75
N LEU A 138 0.07 -5.76 -2.70
CA LEU A 138 -0.46 -4.41 -2.77
C LEU A 138 0.15 -3.73 -3.99
N THR A 139 -0.67 -3.20 -4.87
CA THR A 139 -0.22 -2.34 -5.97
C THR A 139 -0.78 -0.93 -5.82
N TYR A 140 -0.03 0.02 -6.36
CA TYR A 140 -0.46 1.38 -6.58
C TYR A 140 -0.19 1.75 -8.04
N GLY A 141 -1.06 2.54 -8.64
CA GLY A 141 -0.82 3.21 -9.92
C GLY A 141 -1.59 4.52 -10.03
N GLU A 142 -1.03 5.49 -10.73
CA GLU A 142 -1.71 6.74 -11.08
C GLU A 142 -2.36 6.58 -12.45
N ILE A 143 -3.65 6.90 -12.60
CA ILE A 143 -4.25 6.95 -13.93
C ILE A 143 -3.56 8.05 -14.75
N ALA A 144 -3.03 7.71 -15.93
CA ALA A 144 -2.14 8.60 -16.69
C ALA A 144 -2.78 9.98 -17.01
N ASN A 145 -4.09 10.02 -17.26
CA ASN A 145 -4.78 11.25 -17.66
C ASN A 145 -5.31 12.09 -16.49
N THR A 146 -5.78 11.45 -15.41
CA THR A 146 -6.40 12.15 -14.26
C THR A 146 -5.45 12.30 -13.08
N LYS A 147 -4.39 11.48 -13.04
CA LYS A 147 -3.47 11.31 -11.91
C LYS A 147 -4.17 10.87 -10.61
N GLU A 148 -5.35 10.27 -10.73
CA GLU A 148 -6.04 9.62 -9.61
C GLU A 148 -5.29 8.35 -9.24
N GLY A 149 -5.14 8.11 -7.94
CA GLY A 149 -4.48 6.92 -7.42
C GLY A 149 -5.42 5.74 -7.35
N ILE A 150 -5.00 4.62 -7.90
CA ILE A 150 -5.66 3.33 -7.74
C ILE A 150 -4.77 2.44 -6.90
N VAL A 151 -5.30 1.99 -5.77
CA VAL A 151 -4.62 1.07 -4.87
C VAL A 151 -5.38 -0.24 -4.86
N HIS A 152 -4.67 -1.35 -5.00
CA HIS A 152 -5.27 -2.67 -5.05
C HIS A 152 -4.54 -3.62 -4.11
N TYR A 153 -5.24 -4.07 -3.07
CA TYR A 153 -4.81 -5.19 -2.24
C TYR A 153 -5.45 -6.47 -2.77
N TYR A 154 -4.69 -7.55 -2.88
CA TYR A 154 -5.25 -8.85 -3.24
C TYR A 154 -4.48 -10.02 -2.63
N SER A 155 -5.17 -11.15 -2.50
CA SER A 155 -4.62 -12.39 -1.97
C SER A 155 -3.88 -13.17 -3.06
N ASN A 156 -2.66 -13.62 -2.76
CA ASN A 156 -1.87 -14.52 -3.62
C ASN A 156 -2.24 -15.99 -3.43
N THR A 157 -2.98 -16.31 -2.38
CA THR A 157 -3.35 -17.70 -2.01
C THR A 157 -4.77 -18.07 -2.39
N THR A 158 -5.61 -17.08 -2.69
CA THR A 158 -6.98 -17.32 -3.15
C THR A 158 -6.93 -17.80 -4.60
N LYS A 159 -7.06 -19.10 -4.79
CA LYS A 159 -7.07 -19.71 -6.13
C LYS A 159 -8.37 -19.36 -6.86
N PHE A 160 -8.25 -18.52 -7.89
CA PHE A 160 -9.31 -18.22 -8.85
C PHE A 160 -9.41 -19.35 -9.88
N ASN A 161 -9.79 -20.55 -9.42
CA ASN A 161 -10.06 -21.71 -10.28
C ASN A 161 -11.56 -21.89 -10.46
#